data_AF-A0A933Z6P7-F1
#
_entry.id   AF-A0A933Z6P7-F1
#
_cell.length_a   1.000
_cell.length_b   1.000
_cell.length_c   1.000
_cell.angle_alpha   90.00
_cell.angle_beta   90.00
_cell.angle_gamma   90.00
#
_symmetry.space_group_name_H-M   'P 1'
#
loop_
_entity.id
_entity.type
_entity.pdbx_description
1 polymer ?
#
loop_
_entity_poly.entity_id
_entity_poly.type
_entity_poly.pdbx_seq_one_letter_code
_entity_poly.pdbx_strand_id
1 'polypeptide(L)'
;MALTSPRSRATFRHLGRVQCTICGRFFTGLSGTVLNKTGLEPAGYVLLCLLLALGLGDQTIAGKLNVNRETVRRWRLRFQALERVWSEQP
;
A
#
# COMPACT_ATOMS: atom_id res chain seq x y z
N MET A 1 -6.61 11.27 18.97
CA MET A 1 -6.20 9.97 18.40
C MET A 1 -7.31 9.51 17.46
N ALA A 2 -7.00 9.12 16.21
CA ALA A 2 -8.04 8.86 15.19
C ALA A 2 -8.79 7.52 15.36
N LEU A 3 -8.20 6.56 16.09
CA LEU A 3 -8.68 5.18 16.24
C LEU A 3 -9.34 4.94 17.62
N THR A 4 -10.15 5.90 18.07
CA THR A 4 -10.80 5.89 19.38
C THR A 4 -12.07 5.04 19.44
N SER A 5 -12.80 4.86 18.33
CA SER A 5 -14.04 4.09 18.30
C SER A 5 -13.88 2.75 17.58
N PRO A 6 -14.68 1.71 17.94
CA PRO A 6 -14.68 0.44 17.23
C PRO A 6 -14.98 0.59 15.73
N ARG A 7 -15.89 1.53 15.40
CA ARG A 7 -16.24 1.86 14.01
C ARG A 7 -15.06 2.46 13.26
N SER A 8 -14.35 3.43 13.82
CA SER A 8 -13.20 4.05 13.13
C SER A 8 -12.05 3.05 12.95
N ARG A 9 -11.85 2.13 13.89
CA ARG A 9 -10.91 1.00 13.74
C ARG A 9 -11.30 0.06 12.60
N ALA A 10 -12.57 -0.31 12.50
CA ALA A 10 -13.07 -1.14 11.41
C ALA A 10 -12.87 -0.45 10.05
N THR A 11 -13.28 0.81 9.93
CA THR A 11 -13.06 1.62 8.72
C THR A 11 -11.59 1.67 8.32
N PHE A 12 -10.69 1.95 9.27
CA PHE A 12 -9.26 2.00 9.02
C PHE A 12 -8.68 0.66 8.53
N ARG A 13 -9.10 -0.46 9.14
CA ARG A 13 -8.67 -1.82 8.73
C ARG A 13 -9.09 -2.18 7.31
N HIS A 14 -10.23 -1.67 6.85
CA HIS A 14 -10.69 -1.80 5.47
C HIS A 14 -10.13 -0.72 4.54
N LEU A 15 -9.04 -0.05 4.92
CA LEU A 15 -8.39 1.05 4.19
C LEU A 15 -9.27 2.28 3.96
N GLY A 16 -10.40 2.36 4.67
CA GLY A 16 -11.28 3.51 4.67
C GLY A 16 -10.63 4.73 5.33
N ARG A 17 -11.17 5.91 5.00
CA ARG A 17 -10.67 7.20 5.46
C ARG A 17 -11.19 7.51 6.86
N VAL A 18 -10.28 7.81 7.78
CA VAL A 18 -10.57 8.24 9.16
C VAL A 18 -10.01 9.64 9.40
N GLN A 19 -10.71 10.45 10.19
CA GLN A 19 -10.27 11.79 10.56
C GLN A 19 -9.61 11.78 11.93
N CYS A 20 -8.47 12.44 12.07
CA CYS A 20 -7.86 12.65 13.37
C CYS A 20 -8.61 13.72 14.14
N THR A 21 -9.05 13.38 15.35
CA THR A 21 -9.75 14.31 16.25
C THR A 21 -8.87 15.43 16.83
N ILE A 22 -7.53 15.31 16.72
CA ILE A 22 -6.58 16.30 17.26
C ILE A 22 -6.18 17.31 16.19
N CYS A 23 -5.75 16.83 15.01
CA CYS A 23 -5.21 17.69 13.95
C CYS A 23 -6.16 17.90 12.76
N GLY A 24 -7.36 17.29 12.78
CA GLY A 24 -8.36 17.39 11.71
C GLY A 24 -8.00 16.72 10.39
N ARG A 25 -6.76 16.24 10.22
CA ARG A 25 -6.29 15.60 9.00
C ARG A 25 -6.90 14.22 8.80
N PHE A 26 -7.01 13.81 7.55
CA PHE A 26 -7.52 12.51 7.17
C PHE A 26 -6.41 11.54 6.84
N PHE A 27 -6.61 10.29 7.25
CA PHE A 27 -5.67 9.21 7.06
C PHE A 27 -6.41 7.93 6.65
N THR A 28 -5.69 7.01 6.04
CA THR A 28 -6.12 5.64 5.69
C THR A 28 -5.08 4.67 6.24
N GLY A 29 -5.37 3.37 6.20
CA GLY A 29 -4.40 2.32 6.55
C GLY A 29 -3.07 2.39 5.78
N LEU A 30 -3.03 3.11 4.65
CA LEU A 30 -1.85 3.25 3.79
C LEU A 30 -1.17 4.62 3.92
N SER A 31 -1.74 5.55 4.69
CA SER A 31 -1.16 6.88 4.84
C SER A 31 0.23 6.79 5.46
N GLY A 32 1.22 7.41 4.82
CA GLY A 32 2.63 7.36 5.25
C GLY A 32 3.36 6.07 4.88
N THR A 33 2.71 5.10 4.24
CA THR A 33 3.36 3.89 3.71
C THR A 33 3.80 4.08 2.26
N VAL A 34 4.60 3.15 1.75
CA VAL A 34 5.02 3.13 0.33
C VAL A 34 3.87 2.85 -0.64
N LEU A 35 2.75 2.36 -0.12
CA LEU A 35 1.50 2.10 -0.81
C LEU A 35 0.52 3.30 -0.74
N ASN A 36 0.94 4.42 -0.18
CA ASN A 36 0.10 5.61 -0.12
C ASN A 36 -0.31 6.07 -1.54
N LYS A 37 -1.59 6.43 -1.71
CA LYS A 37 -2.20 6.90 -2.98
C LYS A 37 -2.10 5.94 -4.16
N THR A 38 -1.90 4.64 -3.92
CA THR A 38 -1.85 3.64 -5.00
C THR A 38 -3.23 3.28 -5.55
N GLY A 39 -4.29 3.51 -4.76
CA GLY A 39 -5.68 3.36 -5.20
C GLY A 39 -6.14 1.91 -5.39
N LEU A 40 -5.30 0.92 -5.06
CA LEU A 40 -5.70 -0.48 -5.07
C LEU A 40 -6.64 -0.79 -3.91
N GLU A 41 -7.58 -1.69 -4.16
CA GLU A 41 -8.37 -2.34 -3.11
C GLU A 41 -7.50 -3.32 -2.29
N PRO A 42 -7.91 -3.67 -1.05
CA PRO A 42 -7.18 -4.61 -0.19
C PRO A 42 -6.72 -5.89 -0.91
N ALA A 43 -7.60 -6.52 -1.68
CA ALA A 43 -7.29 -7.74 -2.44
C ALA A 43 -6.23 -7.50 -3.53
N GLY A 44 -6.19 -6.31 -4.12
CA GLY A 44 -5.19 -5.91 -5.11
C GLY A 44 -3.77 -5.88 -4.53
N TYR A 45 -3.61 -5.48 -3.25
CA TYR A 45 -2.29 -5.54 -2.60
C TYR A 45 -1.85 -6.97 -2.33
N VAL A 46 -2.76 -7.84 -1.90
CA VAL A 46 -2.44 -9.27 -1.69
C VAL A 46 -1.99 -9.90 -3.00
N LEU A 47 -2.72 -9.64 -4.08
CA LEU A 47 -2.36 -10.13 -5.41
C LEU A 47 -1.02 -9.55 -5.88
N LEU A 48 -0.77 -8.26 -5.69
CA LEU A 48 0.52 -7.65 -6.01
C LEU A 48 1.68 -8.36 -5.28
N CYS A 49 1.58 -8.57 -3.97
CA CYS A 49 2.59 -9.25 -3.18
C CYS A 49 2.84 -10.69 -3.68
N LEU A 50 1.78 -11.45 -3.96
CA LEU A 50 1.90 -12.81 -4.50
C LEU A 50 2.60 -12.83 -5.87
N LEU A 51 2.19 -11.96 -6.80
CA LEU A 51 2.77 -11.94 -8.13
C LEU A 51 4.24 -11.47 -8.11
N LEU A 52 4.60 -10.58 -7.19
CA LEU A 52 5.99 -10.16 -6.97
C LEU A 52 6.82 -11.30 -6.39
N ALA A 53 6.30 -12.02 -5.39
CA ALA A 53 6.97 -13.18 -4.78
C ALA A 53 7.19 -14.33 -5.79
N LEU A 54 6.27 -14.49 -6.74
CA LEU A 54 6.40 -15.44 -7.86
C LEU A 54 7.34 -14.95 -8.97
N GLY A 55 7.93 -13.76 -8.86
CA GLY A 55 8.90 -13.25 -9.82
C GLY A 55 8.32 -12.85 -11.18
N LEU A 56 7.00 -12.59 -11.27
CA LEU A 56 6.35 -12.30 -12.55
C LEU A 56 6.75 -10.94 -13.11
N GLY A 57 6.89 -10.85 -14.43
CA GLY A 57 7.23 -9.60 -15.12
C GLY A 57 6.17 -8.50 -14.97
N ASP A 58 6.61 -7.24 -15.01
CA ASP A 58 5.77 -6.06 -14.77
C ASP A 58 4.54 -5.99 -15.68
N GLN A 59 4.67 -6.41 -16.93
CA GLN A 59 3.59 -6.43 -17.90
C GLN A 59 2.45 -7.38 -17.47
N THR A 60 2.81 -8.53 -16.94
CA THR A 60 1.87 -9.54 -16.45
C THR A 60 1.15 -9.05 -15.21
N ILE A 61 1.90 -8.46 -14.27
CA ILE A 61 1.35 -7.88 -13.04
C ILE A 61 0.39 -6.72 -13.38
N ALA A 62 0.79 -5.84 -14.28
CA ALA A 62 -0.03 -4.73 -14.76
C ALA A 62 -1.36 -5.20 -15.36
N GLY A 63 -1.31 -6.24 -16.20
CA GLY A 63 -2.52 -6.84 -16.78
C GLY A 63 -3.42 -7.49 -15.74
N LYS A 64 -2.87 -8.16 -14.72
CA LYS A 64 -3.66 -8.81 -13.66
C LYS A 64 -4.28 -7.82 -12.67
N LEU A 65 -3.61 -6.71 -12.40
CA LEU A 65 -4.08 -5.67 -11.48
C LEU A 65 -4.85 -4.55 -12.17
N ASN A 66 -4.97 -4.59 -13.51
CA ASN A 66 -5.56 -3.54 -14.32
C ASN A 66 -4.95 -2.15 -14.05
N VAL A 67 -3.62 -2.10 -13.94
CA VAL A 67 -2.85 -0.87 -13.71
C VAL A 67 -1.84 -0.65 -14.83
N ASN A 68 -1.31 0.57 -14.93
CA ASN A 68 -0.23 0.85 -15.87
C ASN A 68 1.06 0.10 -15.47
N ARG A 69 1.77 -0.47 -16.45
CA ARG A 69 3.08 -1.10 -16.27
C ARG A 69 4.08 -0.19 -15.55
N GLU A 70 4.07 1.11 -15.86
CA GLU A 70 4.95 2.08 -15.20
C GLU A 70 4.65 2.21 -13.70
N THR A 71 3.39 2.04 -13.29
CA THR A 71 3.01 2.00 -11.87
C THR A 71 3.66 0.82 -11.16
N VAL A 72 3.62 -0.36 -11.78
CA VAL A 72 4.27 -1.57 -11.25
C VAL A 72 5.78 -1.39 -11.15
N ARG A 73 6.41 -0.83 -12.20
CA ARG A 73 7.84 -0.55 -12.21
C ARG A 73 8.25 0.38 -11.06
N ARG A 74 7.48 1.45 -10.82
CA ARG A 74 7.72 2.38 -9.71
C ARG A 74 7.59 1.71 -8.34
N TRP A 75 6.64 0.80 -8.17
CA TRP A 75 6.51 0.03 -6.94
C TRP A 75 7.72 -0.86 -6.71
N ARG A 76 8.17 -1.61 -7.74
CA ARG A 76 9.39 -2.43 -7.65
C ARG A 76 10.60 -1.62 -7.22
N LEU A 77 10.82 -0.46 -7.85
CA LEU A 77 11.94 0.41 -7.49
C LEU A 77 11.87 0.88 -6.03
N ARG A 78 10.67 1.24 -5.54
CA ARG A 78 10.48 1.61 -4.13
C ARG A 78 10.75 0.43 -3.19
N PHE A 79 10.26 -0.76 -3.53
CA PHE A 79 10.49 -1.95 -2.69
C PHE A 79 11.98 -2.32 -2.63
N GLN A 80 12.69 -2.28 -3.77
CA GLN A 80 14.14 -2.50 -3.80
C GLN A 80 14.90 -1.46 -3.00
N ALA A 81 14.49 -0.19 -3.06
CA ALA A 81 15.12 0.85 -2.26
C ALA A 81 14.91 0.62 -0.75
N LEU A 82 13.71 0.18 -0.33
CA LEU A 82 13.43 -0.16 1.06
C LEU A 82 14.21 -1.38 1.52
N GLU A 83 14.28 -2.42 0.69
CA GLU A 83 15.01 -3.65 1.00
C GLU A 83 16.48 -3.37 1.25
N ARG A 84 17.10 -2.48 0.47
CA ARG A 84 18.48 -2.00 0.73
C ARG A 84 18.58 -1.31 2.08
N VAL A 85 17.70 -0.34 2.35
CA VAL A 85 17.70 0.40 3.62
C VAL A 85 17.51 -0.52 4.82
N TRP A 86 16.65 -1.54 4.73
CA TRP A 86 16.42 -2.50 5.81
C TRP A 86 17.54 -3.53 5.95
N SER A 87 18.20 -3.90 4.85
CA SER A 87 19.35 -4.81 4.88
C SER A 87 20.64 -4.13 5.38
N GLU A 88 20.70 -2.80 5.28
CA GLU A 88 21.81 -1.95 5.75
C GLU A 88 21.63 -1.51 7.22
N GLN A 89 20.52 -1.87 7.87
CA GLN A 89 20.34 -1.67 9.32
C GLN A 89 21.03 -2.82 10.09
N PRO A 90 22.01 -2.52 10.97
CA PRO A 90 22.70 -3.52 11.78
C PRO A 90 21.82 -4.15 12.86
#